data_AF-A0A0M5L0Q5-F1
#
_entry.id   AF-A0A0M5L0Q5-F1
#
_cell.length_a   1.000
_cell.length_b   1.000
_cell.length_c   1.000
_cell.angle_alpha   90.00
_cell.angle_beta   90.00
_cell.angle_gamma   90.00
#
_symmetry.space_group_name_H-M   'P 1'
#
loop_
_entity.id
_entity.type
_entity.pdbx_description
1 polymer ?
#
loop_
_entity_poly.entity_id
_entity_poly.type
_entity_poly.pdbx_seq_one_letter_code
_entity_poly.pdbx_strand_id
1 'polypeptide(L)'
;MIYAFAILFAWVAIDFNKGSSLVEVQIKVTNSNHTKNKSFIAASLTKCSSGSAKVSINNVDVDCKDDKLKPAFIAYFKDINKNPYDVTLASMLEGGGTPALGQSFLAVDGKKYTLKTNVGDEDGGDVVLNDIIVKE
;
A
#
# COMPACT_ATOMS: atom_id res chain seq x y z
N MET A 1 -4.94 11.47 23.94
CA MET A 1 -5.02 10.46 22.86
C MET A 1 -5.91 10.88 21.68
N ILE A 2 -6.17 12.17 21.44
CA ILE A 2 -7.12 12.62 20.39
C ILE A 2 -6.41 13.09 19.09
N TYR A 3 -5.10 13.33 19.12
CA TYR A 3 -4.38 13.95 18.00
C TYR A 3 -3.89 12.99 16.90
N ALA A 4 -3.91 11.66 17.12
CA ALA A 4 -3.45 10.70 16.11
C ALA A 4 -4.47 10.46 14.99
N PHE A 5 -5.76 10.65 15.28
CA PHE A 5 -6.83 10.36 14.32
C PHE A 5 -6.91 11.37 13.17
N ALA A 6 -6.76 12.68 13.45
CA ALA A 6 -6.89 13.73 12.44
C ALA A 6 -5.86 13.63 11.30
N ILE A 7 -4.68 13.04 11.56
CA ILE A 7 -3.58 12.94 10.58
C ILE A 7 -3.89 11.88 9.50
N LEU A 8 -4.62 10.82 9.86
CA LEU A 8 -5.07 9.79 8.91
C LEU A 8 -6.09 10.34 7.90
N PHE A 9 -6.91 11.32 8.31
CA PHE A 9 -7.98 11.90 7.49
C PHE A 9 -7.53 13.02 6.55
N ALA A 10 -6.37 13.65 6.78
CA ALA A 10 -5.94 14.78 5.96
C ALA A 10 -5.40 14.38 4.57
N TRP A 11 -4.92 13.13 4.41
CA TRP A 11 -4.26 12.67 3.18
C TRP A 11 -5.17 11.83 2.26
N VAL A 12 -6.29 11.34 2.79
CA VAL A 12 -7.32 10.68 2.00
C VAL A 12 -8.52 11.60 2.02
N ALA A 13 -8.79 12.28 0.89
CA ALA A 13 -10.02 13.04 0.64
C ALA A 13 -11.23 12.09 0.60
N ILE A 14 -11.47 11.39 1.70
CA ILE A 14 -12.68 10.62 1.91
C ILE A 14 -13.65 11.59 2.54
N ASP A 15 -14.74 11.88 1.83
CA ASP A 15 -15.96 12.42 2.39
C ASP A 15 -16.41 11.49 3.53
N PHE A 16 -15.89 11.77 4.73
CA PHE A 16 -16.35 11.17 5.97
C PHE A 16 -17.66 11.85 6.30
N ASN A 17 -18.74 11.28 5.77
CA ASN A 17 -20.07 11.59 6.25
C ASN A 17 -20.11 11.34 7.75
N LYS A 18 -20.61 12.32 8.50
CA LYS A 18 -20.84 12.24 9.94
C LYS A 18 -21.69 11.00 10.23
N GLY A 19 -21.08 9.93 10.76
CA GLY A 19 -21.79 8.70 11.13
C GLY A 19 -20.98 7.40 11.09
N SER A 20 -19.86 7.33 10.36
CA SER A 20 -19.06 6.11 10.26
C SER A 20 -18.31 5.77 11.55
N SER A 21 -18.35 4.49 11.93
CA SER A 21 -17.54 3.92 13.00
C SER A 21 -16.05 3.97 12.68
N LEU A 22 -15.22 3.85 13.71
CA LEU A 22 -13.77 3.82 13.54
C LEU A 22 -13.31 2.64 12.67
N VAL A 23 -13.93 1.47 12.81
CA VAL A 23 -13.53 0.28 12.06
C VAL A 23 -13.83 0.47 10.57
N GLU A 24 -15.00 1.01 10.21
CA GLU A 24 -15.34 1.33 8.81
C GLU A 24 -14.35 2.32 8.19
N VAL A 25 -13.91 3.33 8.96
CA VAL A 25 -12.86 4.27 8.54
C VAL A 25 -11.58 3.51 8.19
N GLN A 26 -11.14 2.63 9.09
CA GLN A 26 -9.88 1.91 8.96
C GLN A 26 -9.90 0.96 7.76
N ILE A 27 -11.01 0.24 7.57
CA ILE A 27 -11.25 -0.60 6.39
C ILE A 27 -11.18 0.24 5.11
N LYS A 28 -11.88 1.39 5.06
CA LYS A 28 -11.95 2.24 3.86
C LYS A 28 -10.59 2.86 3.52
N VAL A 29 -9.84 3.34 4.51
CA VAL A 29 -8.49 3.86 4.31
C VAL A 29 -7.55 2.76 3.83
N THR A 30 -7.63 1.56 4.42
CA THR A 30 -6.78 0.43 4.01
C THR A 30 -7.07 -0.01 2.57
N ASN A 31 -8.35 -0.07 2.17
CA ASN A 31 -8.76 -0.34 0.78
C ASN A 31 -8.23 0.73 -0.18
N SER A 32 -8.30 2.01 0.20
CA SER A 32 -7.77 3.12 -0.59
C SER A 32 -6.25 3.00 -0.76
N ASN A 33 -5.53 2.70 0.31
CA ASN A 33 -4.08 2.46 0.26
C ASN A 33 -3.74 1.30 -0.67
N HIS A 34 -4.44 0.16 -0.55
CA HIS A 34 -4.24 -0.98 -1.45
C HIS A 34 -4.44 -0.60 -2.92
N THR A 35 -5.54 0.07 -3.25
CA THR A 35 -5.87 0.49 -4.62
C THR A 35 -4.83 1.45 -5.21
N LYS A 36 -4.38 2.44 -4.41
CA LYS A 36 -3.34 3.40 -4.80
C LYS A 36 -2.00 2.70 -5.01
N ASN A 37 -1.61 1.83 -4.08
CA ASN A 37 -0.36 1.07 -4.16
C ASN A 37 -0.35 0.20 -5.42
N LYS A 38 -1.42 -0.57 -5.67
CA LYS A 38 -1.59 -1.38 -6.87
C LYS A 38 -1.46 -0.56 -8.14
N SER A 39 -2.22 0.53 -8.25
CA SER A 39 -2.23 1.37 -9.45
C SER A 39 -0.86 1.99 -9.73
N PHE A 40 -0.17 2.46 -8.69
CA PHE A 40 1.15 3.06 -8.82
C PHE A 40 2.23 2.02 -9.21
N ILE A 41 2.21 0.83 -8.58
CA ILE A 41 3.12 -0.26 -8.93
C ILE A 41 2.88 -0.67 -10.39
N ALA A 42 1.62 -0.91 -10.78
CA ALA A 42 1.26 -1.27 -12.15
C ALA A 42 1.75 -0.23 -13.16
N ALA A 43 1.47 1.05 -12.94
CA ALA A 43 1.92 2.13 -13.83
C ALA A 43 3.45 2.21 -13.94
N SER A 44 4.16 2.02 -12.82
CA SER A 44 5.63 1.98 -12.81
C SER A 44 6.17 0.79 -13.60
N LEU A 45 5.58 -0.39 -13.41
CA LEU A 45 5.98 -1.60 -14.15
C LEU A 45 5.66 -1.49 -15.63
N THR A 46 4.51 -0.93 -16.02
CA THR A 46 4.17 -0.65 -17.42
C THR A 46 5.22 0.27 -18.05
N LYS A 47 5.63 1.34 -17.35
CA LYS A 47 6.66 2.26 -17.85
C LYS A 47 8.03 1.57 -18.03
N CYS A 48 8.38 0.65 -17.13
CA CYS A 48 9.57 -0.19 -17.28
C CYS A 48 9.47 -1.16 -18.47
N SER A 49 8.29 -1.76 -18.65
CA SER A 49 8.00 -2.73 -19.72
C SER A 49 7.96 -2.05 -21.10
N SER A 50 7.59 -0.76 -21.15
CA SER A 50 7.58 0.05 -22.37
C SER A 50 8.97 0.56 -22.81
N GLY A 51 10.06 0.04 -22.23
CA GLY A 51 11.43 0.35 -22.62
C GLY A 51 12.11 1.46 -21.82
N SER A 52 11.49 1.99 -20.76
CA SER A 52 12.19 2.93 -19.87
C SER A 52 13.25 2.20 -19.05
N ALA A 53 14.48 2.73 -19.00
CA ALA A 53 15.52 2.20 -18.11
C ALA A 53 15.23 2.50 -16.63
N LYS A 54 14.49 3.59 -16.36
CA LYS A 54 14.19 4.09 -15.01
C LYS A 54 12.76 4.60 -14.88
N VAL A 55 12.27 4.59 -13.65
CA VAL A 55 11.01 5.21 -13.23
C VAL A 55 11.27 6.17 -12.08
N SER A 56 10.52 7.27 -12.03
CA SER A 56 10.63 8.22 -10.92
C SER A 56 9.71 7.76 -9.79
N ILE A 57 10.28 7.44 -8.64
CA ILE A 57 9.56 7.09 -7.41
C ILE A 57 10.00 8.10 -6.36
N ASN A 58 9.07 8.90 -5.84
CA ASN A 58 9.35 9.98 -4.89
C ASN A 58 10.41 10.98 -5.38
N ASN A 59 10.35 11.40 -6.66
CA ASN A 59 11.34 12.27 -7.31
C ASN A 59 12.76 11.67 -7.37
N VAL A 60 12.91 10.37 -7.15
CA VAL A 60 14.17 9.64 -7.30
C VAL A 60 14.07 8.72 -8.51
N ASP A 61 15.07 8.76 -9.38
CA ASP A 61 15.17 7.84 -10.52
C ASP A 61 15.60 6.45 -10.04
N VAL A 62 14.70 5.49 -10.18
CA VAL A 62 14.91 4.08 -9.79
C VAL A 62 15.03 3.23 -11.05
N ASP A 63 16.09 2.42 -11.13
CA ASP A 63 16.28 1.48 -12.23
C ASP A 63 15.13 0.49 -12.30
N CYS A 64 14.71 0.15 -13.52
CA CYS A 64 13.66 -0.83 -13.80
C CYS A 64 14.04 -2.29 -13.50
N LYS A 65 14.97 -2.53 -12.58
CA LYS A 65 15.34 -3.86 -12.09
C LYS A 65 14.54 -4.20 -10.85
N ASP A 66 14.13 -5.44 -10.72
CA ASP A 66 13.18 -5.83 -9.67
C ASP A 66 13.78 -5.73 -8.26
N ASP A 67 15.10 -5.93 -8.13
CA ASP A 67 15.87 -5.72 -6.90
C ASP A 67 15.97 -4.24 -6.48
N LYS A 68 15.67 -3.29 -7.39
CA LYS A 68 15.65 -1.84 -7.14
C LYS A 68 14.22 -1.33 -6.93
N LEU A 69 13.29 -1.81 -7.74
CA LEU A 69 11.89 -1.41 -7.69
C LEU A 69 11.21 -1.83 -6.38
N LYS A 70 11.38 -3.09 -5.94
CA LYS A 70 10.75 -3.59 -4.71
C LYS A 70 11.08 -2.74 -3.48
N PRO A 71 12.36 -2.51 -3.10
CA PRO A 71 12.67 -1.69 -1.93
C PRO A 71 12.24 -0.23 -2.11
N ALA A 72 12.28 0.32 -3.33
CA ALA A 72 11.82 1.68 -3.59
C ALA A 72 10.31 1.84 -3.39
N PHE A 73 9.49 0.88 -3.86
CA PHE A 73 8.05 0.89 -3.61
C PHE A 73 7.75 0.80 -2.12
N ILE A 74 8.38 -0.15 -1.40
CA ILE A 74 8.16 -0.32 0.04
C ILE A 74 8.53 0.97 0.79
N ALA A 75 9.68 1.56 0.50
CA ALA A 75 10.11 2.81 1.13
C ALA A 75 9.13 3.95 0.85
N TYR A 76 8.70 4.09 -0.41
CA TYR A 76 7.74 5.13 -0.82
C TYR A 76 6.39 4.99 -0.10
N PHE A 77 5.80 3.80 -0.11
CA PHE A 77 4.50 3.59 0.51
C PHE A 77 4.56 3.65 2.04
N LYS A 78 5.68 3.24 2.65
CA LYS A 78 5.91 3.41 4.09
C LYS A 78 5.94 4.88 4.51
N ASP A 79 6.46 5.75 3.65
CA ASP A 79 6.56 7.18 3.91
C ASP A 79 5.18 7.87 3.81
N ILE A 80 4.51 7.67 2.67
CA ILE A 80 3.27 8.40 2.35
C ILE A 80 2.02 7.81 3.01
N ASN A 81 1.99 6.50 3.28
CA ASN A 81 0.85 5.85 3.93
C ASN A 81 1.15 5.58 5.40
N LYS A 82 0.13 5.77 6.25
CA LYS A 82 0.14 5.26 7.63
C LYS A 82 -0.79 4.06 7.74
N ASN A 83 -0.47 3.14 8.66
CA ASN A 83 -1.39 2.07 9.00
C ASN A 83 -2.55 2.68 9.84
N PRO A 84 -3.81 2.53 9.40
CA PRO A 84 -4.96 3.13 10.09
C PRO A 84 -5.35 2.41 11.39
N TYR A 85 -4.92 1.17 11.59
CA TYR A 85 -5.16 0.40 12.81
C TYR A 85 -4.10 0.67 13.88
N ASP A 86 -2.84 0.79 13.48
CA ASP A 86 -1.73 1.06 14.40
C ASP A 86 -0.63 1.88 13.70
N VAL A 87 -0.50 3.15 14.09
CA VAL A 87 0.49 4.08 13.51
C VAL A 87 1.95 3.73 13.83
N THR A 88 2.18 2.83 14.79
CA THR A 88 3.52 2.32 15.12
C THR A 88 3.97 1.22 14.16
N LEU A 89 3.02 0.56 13.49
CA LEU A 89 3.30 -0.43 12.45
C LEU A 89 3.53 0.26 11.11
N ALA A 90 4.51 -0.25 10.35
CA ALA A 90 4.71 0.18 8.98
C ALA A 90 3.48 -0.18 8.13
N SER A 91 3.07 0.75 7.26
CA SER A 91 1.95 0.55 6.32
C SER A 91 2.30 -0.46 5.22
N MET A 92 3.58 -0.61 4.88
CA MET A 92 4.07 -1.62 3.95
C MET A 92 5.37 -2.24 4.41
N LEU A 93 5.50 -3.56 4.23
CA LEU A 93 6.73 -4.34 4.42
C LEU A 93 6.93 -5.33 3.27
N GLU A 94 8.12 -5.92 3.22
CA GLU A 94 8.36 -7.11 2.41
C GLU A 94 7.78 -8.34 3.10
N GLY A 95 7.08 -9.21 2.37
CA GLY A 95 6.58 -10.47 2.95
C GLY A 95 5.65 -11.26 2.04
N GLY A 96 5.58 -12.57 2.27
CA GLY A 96 4.63 -13.48 1.59
C GLY A 96 3.50 -14.00 2.49
N GLY A 97 3.60 -13.77 3.81
CA GLY A 97 2.63 -14.22 4.81
C GLY A 97 1.37 -13.35 4.88
N THR A 98 0.66 -13.44 6.01
CA THR A 98 -0.49 -12.60 6.32
C THR A 98 -0.01 -11.27 6.94
N PRO A 99 -0.31 -10.11 6.33
CA PRO A 99 -0.02 -8.81 6.93
C PRO A 99 -0.86 -8.58 8.20
N ALA A 100 -0.37 -7.75 9.12
CA ALA A 100 -1.20 -7.23 10.22
C ALA A 100 -2.34 -6.35 9.69
N LEU A 101 -3.39 -6.11 10.48
CA LEU A 101 -4.49 -5.20 10.12
C LEU A 101 -3.95 -3.84 9.66
N GLY A 102 -4.43 -3.37 8.50
CA GLY A 102 -4.00 -2.11 7.88
C GLY A 102 -2.65 -2.14 7.16
N GLN A 103 -1.92 -3.26 7.25
CA GLN A 103 -0.60 -3.41 6.65
C GLN A 103 -0.68 -4.08 5.28
N SER A 104 0.25 -3.69 4.41
CA SER A 104 0.47 -4.32 3.12
C SER A 104 1.80 -5.06 3.10
N PHE A 105 1.84 -6.23 2.47
CA PHE A 105 3.08 -6.90 2.08
C PHE A 105 3.27 -6.88 0.58
N LEU A 106 4.51 -6.64 0.17
CA LEU A 106 4.93 -6.77 -1.22
C LEU A 106 5.96 -7.90 -1.32
N ALA A 107 5.63 -8.93 -2.10
CA ALA A 107 6.56 -9.98 -2.50
C ALA A 107 6.85 -9.87 -3.99
N VAL A 108 8.04 -10.27 -4.40
CA VAL A 108 8.44 -10.32 -5.81
C VAL A 108 9.06 -11.66 -6.12
N ASP A 109 8.52 -12.33 -7.14
CA ASP A 109 9.03 -13.57 -7.69
C ASP A 109 9.19 -13.42 -9.22
N GLY A 110 10.43 -13.22 -9.66
CA GLY A 110 10.74 -12.85 -11.03
C GLY A 110 10.01 -11.57 -11.45
N LYS A 111 9.15 -11.69 -12.47
CA LYS A 111 8.33 -10.58 -13.01
C LYS A 111 7.00 -10.37 -12.28
N LYS A 112 6.69 -11.15 -11.25
CA LYS A 112 5.41 -11.11 -10.54
C LYS A 112 5.56 -10.38 -9.21
N TYR A 113 4.79 -9.32 -9.05
CA TYR A 113 4.68 -8.55 -7.82
C TYR A 113 3.37 -8.92 -7.14
N THR A 114 3.46 -9.54 -5.97
CA THR A 114 2.30 -9.92 -5.16
C THR A 114 2.10 -8.89 -4.06
N LEU A 115 1.01 -8.12 -4.16
CA LEU A 115 0.58 -7.16 -3.17
C LEU A 115 -0.53 -7.79 -2.32
N LYS A 116 -0.24 -8.02 -1.04
CA LYS A 116 -1.23 -8.45 -0.05
C LYS A 116 -1.54 -7.31 0.89
N THR A 117 -2.80 -7.07 1.23
CA THR A 117 -3.17 -6.07 2.24
C THR A 117 -4.27 -6.63 3.12
N ASN A 118 -4.06 -6.61 4.42
CA ASN A 118 -5.08 -7.02 5.37
C ASN A 118 -5.98 -5.83 5.72
N VAL A 119 -7.19 -5.80 5.17
CA VAL A 119 -8.17 -4.72 5.39
C VAL A 119 -8.96 -4.91 6.68
N GLY A 120 -9.05 -6.13 7.17
CA GLY A 120 -9.92 -6.52 8.27
C GLY A 120 -11.40 -6.51 7.95
N ASP A 121 -12.22 -6.97 8.89
CA ASP A 121 -13.67 -6.85 8.90
C ASP A 121 -14.18 -6.00 10.08
N GLU A 122 -15.50 -5.83 10.17
CA GLU A 122 -16.15 -5.03 11.22
C GLU A 122 -16.00 -5.64 12.62
N ASP A 123 -15.69 -6.95 12.71
CA ASP A 123 -15.50 -7.69 13.95
C ASP A 123 -14.01 -7.74 14.38
N GLY A 124 -13.11 -7.17 13.58
CA GLY A 124 -11.66 -7.18 13.82
C GLY A 124 -10.95 -8.45 13.35
N GLY A 125 -11.62 -9.29 12.56
CA GLY A 125 -11.04 -10.44 11.87
C GLY A 125 -10.16 -10.06 10.69
N ASP A 126 -9.38 -11.01 10.19
CA ASP A 126 -8.48 -10.80 9.05
C ASP A 126 -9.20 -11.00 7.71
N VAL A 127 -9.15 -9.97 6.86
CA VAL A 127 -9.61 -10.04 5.47
C VAL A 127 -8.48 -9.57 4.57
N VAL A 128 -7.89 -10.48 3.80
CA VAL A 128 -6.67 -10.20 3.02
C VAL A 128 -7.01 -10.04 1.53
N LEU A 129 -6.82 -8.82 1.02
CA LEU A 129 -6.75 -8.58 -0.40
C LEU A 129 -5.44 -9.12 -0.95
N ASN A 130 -5.48 -9.75 -2.12
CA ASN A 130 -4.32 -10.35 -2.76
C ASN A 130 -4.36 -10.06 -4.26
N ASP A 131 -3.40 -9.26 -4.73
CA ASP A 131 -3.27 -8.86 -6.12
C ASP A 131 -1.91 -9.25 -6.68
N ILE A 132 -1.90 -9.75 -7.91
CA ILE A 132 -0.67 -10.09 -8.64
C ILE A 132 -0.55 -9.12 -9.81
N ILE A 133 0.55 -8.38 -9.83
CA ILE A 133 0.89 -7.40 -10.87
C ILE A 133 2.09 -7.94 -11.64
N VAL A 134 1.94 -8.10 -12.95
CA VAL A 134 2.98 -8.67 -13.80
C VAL A 134 3.69 -7.55 -14.54
N LYS A 135 5.01 -7.59 -14.52
CA LYS A 135 5.87 -6.77 -15.37
C LYS A 135 6.01 -7.44 -16.74
N GLU A 136 5.50 -6.82 -17.78
CA GLU A 136 5.45 -7.39 -19.14
C GLU A 136 6.85 -7.44 -19.79
#